data_AF-A0A1F6NFQ2-F1
#
_entry.id   AF-A0A1F6NFQ2-F1
#
_cell.length_a   1.000
_cell.length_b   1.000
_cell.length_c   1.000
_cell.angle_alpha   90.00
_cell.angle_beta   90.00
_cell.angle_gamma   90.00
#
_symmetry.space_group_name_H-M   'P 1'
#
loop_
_entity.id
_entity.type
_entity.pdbx_description
1 polymer ?
#
loop_
_entity_poly.entity_id
_entity_poly.type
_entity_poly.pdbx_seq_one_letter_code
_entity_poly.pdbx_strand_id
1 'polypeptide(L)'
;MEESKIEKQEESTENKGGPMKWKFFAMGIATLLVLVGVFGVVYSVFAVKYGSKSPAIVKVAEVLNLPVAHVNGMAIPYYLYVEDVNTLNAFYKKVPAGSMAPVTEENVSDQVLSRLIVNSIIKEIAREAKIAATEEDVQEAKTSIFSQYPSEADVEKELSEQYGWDIPTYVEKIVKPMIIEKKVSEAFELGEILADVEGYSSEEEISASHILFRTDGEDVDEEEVKEIAEAVLERAKGGEDFAALATEFGSDATKDAGGSLGWFGRGMMVPEFEEAVFAVEPGQVGAELVETEFGYHIVKVDGKRSVRDFGVYLDDKIGEASFEILVKGVHDPLADYRKLQEEAKQARAEE
;
A
#
# COMPACT_ATOMS: atom_id res chain seq x y z
N MET A 1 93.84 59.15 6.93
CA MET A 1 92.89 59.18 5.81
C MET A 1 92.59 57.72 5.51
N GLU A 2 91.44 57.23 5.95
CA GLU A 2 90.17 57.21 5.18
C GLU A 2 90.15 55.98 4.26
N GLU A 3 89.12 55.14 4.14
CA GLU A 3 87.68 55.25 4.42
C GLU A 3 87.08 53.87 4.73
N SER A 4 85.86 53.91 5.27
CA SER A 4 84.97 52.82 5.65
C SER A 4 84.51 51.89 4.52
N LYS A 5 84.22 50.63 4.86
CA LYS A 5 83.04 49.92 4.31
C LYS A 5 82.53 48.87 5.29
N ILE A 6 81.27 49.01 5.67
CA ILE A 6 80.50 48.11 6.52
C ILE A 6 80.00 46.95 5.64
N GLU A 7 80.33 45.71 6.01
CA GLU A 7 79.85 44.50 5.36
C GLU A 7 78.68 43.91 6.17
N LYS A 8 77.50 43.84 5.55
CA LYS A 8 76.31 43.17 6.10
C LYS A 8 76.47 41.66 5.92
N GLN A 9 76.39 40.90 7.01
CA GLN A 9 76.10 39.46 6.96
C GLN A 9 74.62 39.26 6.61
N GLU A 10 74.35 38.64 5.47
CA GLU A 10 73.09 37.94 5.21
C GLU A 10 73.26 36.47 5.60
N GLU A 11 72.58 36.06 6.66
CA GLU A 11 72.47 34.67 7.08
C GLU A 11 71.31 34.04 6.31
N SER A 12 71.62 33.21 5.31
CA SER A 12 70.63 32.45 4.56
C SER A 12 70.29 31.16 5.31
N THR A 13 69.14 31.14 5.98
CA THR A 13 68.58 29.92 6.54
C THR A 13 68.01 29.06 5.42
N GLU A 14 68.81 28.12 4.91
CA GLU A 14 68.40 27.09 3.96
C GLU A 14 67.41 26.13 4.64
N ASN A 15 66.11 26.30 4.37
CA ASN A 15 65.03 25.46 4.88
C ASN A 15 65.09 24.04 4.26
N LYS A 16 65.83 23.13 4.91
CA LYS A 16 65.90 21.70 4.55
C LYS A 16 64.71 20.90 5.09
N GLY A 17 63.51 21.24 4.62
CA GLY A 17 62.31 20.40 4.75
C GLY A 17 62.25 19.38 3.61
N GLY A 18 62.93 18.23 3.74
CA GLY A 18 62.94 17.21 2.67
C GLY A 18 61.56 16.58 2.39
N PRO A 19 61.30 16.10 1.15
CA PRO A 19 60.00 15.60 0.68
C PRO A 19 59.45 14.40 1.48
N MET A 20 60.31 13.73 2.25
CA MET A 20 59.94 12.59 3.08
C MET A 20 59.20 12.99 4.37
N LYS A 21 59.51 14.14 4.99
CA LYS A 21 58.82 14.61 6.21
C LYS A 21 57.39 15.07 5.93
N TRP A 22 57.16 15.68 4.77
CA TRP A 22 55.82 16.06 4.31
C TRP A 22 54.94 14.83 4.07
N LYS A 23 55.48 13.75 3.50
CA LYS A 23 54.74 12.49 3.31
C LYS A 23 54.31 11.86 4.64
N PHE A 24 55.17 11.85 5.66
CA PHE A 24 54.80 11.34 6.99
C PHE A 24 53.77 12.24 7.70
N PHE A 25 53.87 13.57 7.55
CA PHE A 25 52.88 14.51 8.07
C PHE A 25 51.52 14.35 7.38
N ALA A 26 51.50 14.27 6.03
CA ALA A 26 50.30 14.03 5.25
C ALA A 26 49.67 12.66 5.56
N MET A 27 50.48 11.61 5.76
CA MET A 27 50.02 10.29 6.17
C MET A 27 49.44 10.29 7.60
N GLY A 28 50.03 11.06 8.51
CA GLY A 28 49.48 11.28 9.86
C GLY A 28 48.13 11.98 9.85
N ILE A 29 47.97 13.03 9.03
CA ILE A 29 46.68 13.71 8.82
C ILE A 29 45.66 12.76 8.19
N ALA A 30 46.04 12.03 7.14
CA ALA A 30 45.15 11.07 6.48
C ALA A 30 44.68 9.97 7.46
N THR A 31 45.57 9.45 8.30
CA THR A 31 45.24 8.47 9.34
C THR A 31 44.28 9.06 10.37
N LEU A 32 44.51 10.29 10.82
CA LEU A 32 43.62 10.98 11.75
C LEU A 32 42.23 11.21 11.15
N LEU A 33 42.15 11.62 9.87
CA LEU A 33 40.88 11.79 9.17
C LEU A 33 40.11 10.48 9.06
N VAL A 34 40.79 9.36 8.78
CA VAL A 34 40.18 8.03 8.79
C VAL A 34 39.66 7.68 10.19
N LEU A 35 40.45 7.90 11.24
CA LEU A 35 40.03 7.61 12.62
C LEU A 35 38.84 8.47 13.07
N VAL A 36 38.82 9.76 12.71
CA VAL A 36 37.68 10.65 12.98
C VAL A 36 36.45 10.19 12.20
N GLY A 37 36.62 9.77 10.94
CA GLY A 37 35.55 9.19 10.14
C GLY A 37 34.98 7.92 10.78
N VAL A 38 35.83 6.97 11.16
CA VAL A 38 35.44 5.73 11.83
C VAL A 38 34.76 6.01 13.17
N PHE A 39 35.29 6.92 13.97
CA PHE A 39 34.67 7.33 15.23
C PHE A 39 33.30 7.96 15.00
N GLY A 40 33.17 8.83 14.00
CA GLY A 40 31.89 9.43 13.62
C GLY A 40 30.86 8.37 13.24
N VAL A 41 31.25 7.35 12.46
CA VAL A 41 30.40 6.22 12.10
C VAL A 41 29.97 5.43 13.35
N VAL A 42 30.92 5.03 14.20
CA VAL A 42 30.62 4.27 15.44
C VAL A 42 29.70 5.07 16.36
N TYR A 43 29.98 6.37 16.53
CA TYR A 43 29.11 7.26 17.29
C TYR A 43 27.71 7.34 16.68
N SER A 44 27.60 7.36 15.35
CA SER A 44 26.31 7.46 14.66
C SER A 44 25.47 6.19 14.83
N VAL A 45 26.09 5.01 14.73
CA VAL A 45 25.44 3.72 15.05
C VAL A 45 24.95 3.71 16.50
N PHE A 46 25.79 4.16 17.44
CA PHE A 46 25.38 4.29 18.84
C PHE A 46 24.23 5.28 19.00
N ALA A 47 24.29 6.46 18.38
CA ALA A 47 23.25 7.48 18.47
C ALA A 47 21.90 7.01 17.90
N VAL A 48 21.91 6.23 16.80
CA VAL A 48 20.70 5.59 16.25
C VAL A 48 20.12 4.60 17.24
N LYS A 49 20.94 3.74 17.87
CA LYS A 49 20.47 2.78 18.89
C LYS A 49 19.76 3.47 20.07
N TYR A 50 20.07 4.72 20.35
CA TYR A 50 19.44 5.53 21.40
C TYR A 50 18.40 6.53 20.86
N GLY A 51 17.94 6.36 19.61
CA GLY A 51 16.82 7.11 19.04
C GLY A 51 17.13 8.54 18.64
N SER A 52 18.39 8.89 18.36
CA SER A 52 18.75 10.23 17.89
C SER A 52 18.12 10.53 16.53
N LYS A 53 17.29 11.57 16.46
CA LYS A 53 16.61 12.04 15.24
C LYS A 53 17.32 13.23 14.58
N SER A 54 18.56 13.54 14.98
CA SER A 54 19.26 14.71 14.42
C SER A 54 19.58 14.50 12.93
N PRO A 55 19.49 15.55 12.08
CA PRO A 55 19.66 15.40 10.62
C PRO A 55 20.99 14.75 10.20
N ALA A 56 22.08 15.07 10.90
CA ALA A 56 23.39 14.47 10.62
C ALA A 56 23.41 12.95 10.88
N ILE A 57 22.79 12.52 11.99
CA ILE A 57 22.72 11.09 12.34
C ILE A 57 21.79 10.34 11.37
N VAL A 58 20.64 10.93 11.03
CA VAL A 58 19.70 10.34 10.06
C VAL A 58 20.37 10.18 8.69
N LYS A 59 21.14 11.18 8.24
CA LYS A 59 21.87 11.09 6.96
C LYS A 59 22.94 10.00 6.97
N VAL A 60 23.66 9.85 8.08
CA VAL A 60 24.62 8.73 8.23
C VAL A 60 23.88 7.40 8.27
N ALA A 61 22.74 7.31 8.95
CA ALA A 61 21.91 6.12 9.01
C ALA A 61 21.37 5.71 7.63
N GLU A 62 21.00 6.67 6.79
CA GLU A 62 20.62 6.45 5.39
C GLU A 62 21.80 5.85 4.58
N VAL A 63 22.99 6.46 4.67
CA VAL A 63 24.18 5.98 3.95
C VAL A 63 24.60 4.58 4.38
N LEU A 64 24.48 4.28 5.66
CA LEU A 64 24.84 2.98 6.24
C LEU A 64 23.69 1.97 6.24
N ASN A 65 22.50 2.37 5.75
CA ASN A 65 21.25 1.61 5.81
C ASN A 65 20.96 1.00 7.19
N LEU A 66 21.14 1.79 8.25
CA LEU A 66 20.93 1.32 9.63
C LEU A 66 19.43 1.06 9.88
N PRO A 67 19.04 -0.09 10.44
CA PRO A 67 17.65 -0.42 10.71
C PRO A 67 17.10 0.21 12.00
N VAL A 68 15.80 0.55 12.00
CA VAL A 68 15.02 0.74 13.24
C VAL A 68 14.56 -0.60 13.81
N ALA A 69 14.23 -1.54 12.93
CA ALA A 69 13.73 -2.86 13.26
C ALA A 69 14.02 -3.86 12.14
N HIS A 70 13.92 -5.15 12.44
CA HIS A 70 13.84 -6.22 11.45
C HIS A 70 12.44 -6.85 11.44
N VAL A 71 11.94 -7.16 10.24
CA VAL A 71 10.74 -7.98 10.00
C VAL A 71 11.15 -9.17 9.14
N ASN A 72 11.03 -10.40 9.66
CA ASN A 72 11.49 -11.61 8.96
C ASN A 72 12.97 -11.51 8.49
N GLY A 73 13.80 -10.83 9.29
CA GLY A 73 15.21 -10.57 8.95
C GLY A 73 15.43 -9.46 7.91
N MET A 74 14.38 -8.89 7.31
CA MET A 74 14.49 -7.70 6.47
C MET A 74 14.57 -6.43 7.31
N ALA A 75 15.54 -5.58 6.99
CA ALA A 75 15.73 -4.30 7.68
C ALA A 75 14.65 -3.29 7.28
N ILE A 76 13.97 -2.70 8.28
CA ILE A 76 13.24 -1.44 8.12
C ILE A 76 14.23 -0.29 8.35
N PRO A 77 14.56 0.52 7.32
CA PRO A 77 15.56 1.58 7.47
C PRO A 77 15.16 2.65 8.48
N TYR A 78 16.08 3.00 9.38
CA TYR A 78 15.86 4.01 10.43
C TYR A 78 15.53 5.38 9.87
N TYR A 79 16.15 5.77 8.75
CA TYR A 79 15.91 7.08 8.14
C TYR A 79 14.46 7.22 7.65
N LEU A 80 13.88 6.17 7.06
CA LEU A 80 12.48 6.16 6.63
C LEU A 80 11.54 6.31 7.82
N TYR A 81 11.79 5.57 8.90
CA TYR A 81 11.02 5.69 10.13
C TYR A 81 11.05 7.12 10.69
N VAL A 82 12.23 7.73 10.81
CA VAL A 82 12.34 9.09 11.36
C VAL A 82 11.68 10.13 10.45
N GLU A 83 11.86 10.00 9.13
CA GLU A 83 11.26 10.92 8.17
C GLU A 83 9.72 10.87 8.23
N ASP A 84 9.14 9.67 8.23
CA ASP A 84 7.70 9.50 8.24
C ASP A 84 7.09 9.92 9.59
N VAL A 85 7.79 9.67 10.72
CA VAL A 85 7.40 10.23 12.03
C VAL A 85 7.43 11.76 12.01
N ASN A 86 8.41 12.38 11.36
CA ASN A 86 8.49 13.84 11.26
C ASN A 86 7.36 14.40 10.38
N THR A 87 7.08 13.77 9.23
CA THR A 87 5.98 14.14 8.33
C THR A 87 4.65 14.06 9.06
N LEU A 88 4.37 12.96 9.75
CA LEU A 88 3.12 12.76 10.46
C LEU A 88 2.97 13.70 11.66
N ASN A 89 4.05 13.97 12.40
CA ASN A 89 4.05 15.00 13.45
C ASN A 89 3.81 16.41 12.90
N ALA A 90 4.36 16.74 11.73
CA ALA A 90 4.14 18.03 11.09
C ALA A 90 2.67 18.19 10.65
N PHE A 91 2.06 17.11 10.15
CA PHE A 91 0.63 17.05 9.86
C PHE A 91 -0.20 17.31 11.12
N TYR A 92 -0.01 16.55 12.19
CA TYR A 92 -0.79 16.71 13.43
C TYR A 92 -0.63 18.09 14.08
N LYS A 93 0.52 18.76 13.92
CA LYS A 93 0.72 20.14 14.39
C LYS A 93 -0.10 21.19 13.62
N LYS A 94 -0.46 20.91 12.36
CA LYS A 94 -1.29 21.81 11.53
C LYS A 94 -2.78 21.63 11.79
N VAL A 95 -3.20 20.48 12.33
CA VAL A 95 -4.60 20.20 12.68
C VAL A 95 -5.04 21.13 13.83
N PRO A 96 -6.18 21.84 13.69
CA PRO A 96 -6.68 22.69 14.77
C PRO A 96 -6.92 21.92 16.07
N ALA A 97 -6.51 22.51 17.20
CA ALA A 97 -6.72 21.91 18.51
C ALA A 97 -8.21 21.66 18.78
N GLY A 98 -8.56 20.43 19.16
CA GLY A 98 -9.95 20.02 19.41
C GLY A 98 -10.67 19.42 18.20
N SER A 99 -10.08 19.43 17.00
CA SER A 99 -10.64 18.74 15.82
C SER A 99 -10.42 17.24 15.83
N MET A 100 -9.40 16.76 16.57
CA MET A 100 -9.08 15.34 16.74
C MET A 100 -8.61 15.07 18.17
N ALA A 101 -8.63 13.79 18.56
CA ALA A 101 -8.02 13.35 19.81
C ALA A 101 -6.52 13.70 19.83
N PRO A 102 -5.95 14.06 20.99
CA PRO A 102 -4.52 14.34 21.09
C PRO A 102 -3.73 13.06 20.78
N VAL A 103 -2.81 13.15 19.82
CA VAL A 103 -1.93 12.06 19.43
C VAL A 103 -0.59 12.22 20.15
N THR A 104 -0.10 11.15 20.78
CA THR A 104 1.21 11.15 21.45
C THR A 104 2.34 10.82 20.48
N GLU A 105 3.59 11.13 20.84
CA GLU A 105 4.76 10.73 20.03
C GLU A 105 4.84 9.21 19.83
N GLU A 106 4.42 8.44 20.84
CA GLU A 106 4.34 6.98 20.79
C GLU A 106 3.29 6.51 19.79
N ASN A 107 2.08 7.10 19.79
CA ASN A 107 1.07 6.73 18.80
C ASN A 107 1.51 7.04 17.36
N VAL A 108 2.21 8.16 17.14
CA VAL A 108 2.79 8.48 15.82
C VAL A 108 3.87 7.48 15.44
N SER A 109 4.77 7.14 16.38
CA SER A 109 5.80 6.12 16.20
C SER A 109 5.18 4.78 15.80
N ASP A 110 4.19 4.32 16.54
CA ASP A 110 3.53 3.04 16.35
C ASP A 110 2.78 3.00 15.02
N GLN A 111 2.04 4.05 14.68
CA GLN A 111 1.36 4.14 13.38
C GLN A 111 2.35 4.08 12.21
N VAL A 112 3.48 4.78 12.29
CA VAL A 112 4.51 4.75 11.25
C VAL A 112 5.12 3.36 11.16
N LEU A 113 5.50 2.77 12.29
CA LEU A 113 6.19 1.49 12.32
C LEU A 113 5.26 0.35 11.88
N SER A 114 3.99 0.33 12.29
CA SER A 114 2.97 -0.60 11.79
C SER A 114 2.88 -0.57 10.27
N ARG A 115 2.74 0.61 9.67
CA ARG A 115 2.68 0.75 8.20
C ARG A 115 3.97 0.23 7.54
N LEU A 116 5.14 0.56 8.10
CA LEU A 116 6.41 0.08 7.54
C LEU A 116 6.57 -1.44 7.66
N ILE A 117 6.07 -2.05 8.73
CA ILE A 117 6.06 -3.51 8.90
C ILE A 117 5.15 -4.16 7.87
N VAL A 118 3.90 -3.72 7.76
CA VAL A 118 2.93 -4.25 6.79
C VAL A 118 3.47 -4.11 5.37
N ASN A 119 4.00 -2.94 5.01
CA ASN A 119 4.63 -2.72 3.71
C ASN A 119 5.84 -3.65 3.48
N SER A 120 6.60 -3.98 4.53
CA SER A 120 7.73 -4.91 4.42
C SER A 120 7.24 -6.33 4.13
N ILE A 121 6.18 -6.78 4.81
CA ILE A 121 5.57 -8.11 4.60
C ILE A 121 4.97 -8.21 3.20
N ILE A 122 4.21 -7.20 2.76
CA ILE A 122 3.66 -7.15 1.39
C ILE A 122 4.79 -7.18 0.35
N LYS A 123 5.89 -6.44 0.58
CA LYS A 123 7.07 -6.46 -0.32
C LYS A 123 7.77 -7.81 -0.37
N GLU A 124 7.77 -8.57 0.73
CA GLU A 124 8.28 -9.95 0.77
C GLU A 124 7.41 -10.86 -0.09
N ILE A 125 6.09 -10.86 0.14
CA ILE A 125 5.11 -11.62 -0.66
C ILE A 125 5.24 -11.27 -2.14
N ALA A 126 5.29 -9.97 -2.47
CA ALA A 126 5.46 -9.50 -3.84
C ALA A 126 6.76 -10.01 -4.48
N ARG A 127 7.87 -10.00 -3.73
CA ARG A 127 9.17 -10.49 -4.22
C ARG A 127 9.13 -11.99 -4.51
N GLU A 128 8.52 -12.78 -3.63
CA GLU A 128 8.35 -14.22 -3.82
C GLU A 128 7.47 -14.55 -5.02
N ALA A 129 6.38 -13.80 -5.17
CA ALA A 129 5.46 -13.87 -6.31
C ALA A 129 6.03 -13.26 -7.60
N LYS A 130 7.18 -12.58 -7.54
CA LYS A 130 7.78 -11.79 -8.64
C LYS A 130 6.87 -10.68 -9.17
N ILE A 131 6.03 -10.13 -8.30
CA ILE A 131 5.16 -8.99 -8.55
C ILE A 131 5.94 -7.69 -8.28
N ALA A 132 5.83 -6.74 -9.19
CA ALA A 132 6.40 -5.41 -9.05
C ALA A 132 5.46 -4.34 -9.61
N ALA A 133 5.58 -3.12 -9.10
CA ALA A 133 4.98 -1.94 -9.70
C ALA A 133 5.80 -1.51 -10.92
N THR A 134 5.20 -1.61 -12.10
CA THR A 134 5.80 -1.18 -13.37
C THR A 134 5.62 0.32 -13.56
N GLU A 135 6.34 0.91 -14.52
CA GLU A 135 6.15 2.33 -14.86
C GLU A 135 4.76 2.59 -15.45
N GLU A 136 4.20 1.61 -16.16
CA GLU A 136 2.83 1.66 -16.67
C GLU A 136 1.81 1.70 -15.53
N ASP A 137 1.95 0.81 -14.54
CA ASP A 137 1.07 0.80 -13.35
C ASP A 137 1.11 2.16 -12.63
N VAL A 138 2.31 2.76 -12.51
CA VAL A 138 2.49 4.08 -11.88
C VAL A 138 1.78 5.16 -12.69
N GLN A 139 1.90 5.13 -14.01
CA GLN A 139 1.27 6.14 -14.86
C GLN A 139 -0.27 6.03 -14.86
N GLU A 140 -0.81 4.81 -14.82
CA GLU A 140 -2.25 4.57 -14.67
C GLU A 140 -2.75 5.08 -13.31
N ALA A 141 -2.06 4.73 -12.24
CA ALA A 141 -2.39 5.19 -10.89
C ALA A 141 -2.31 6.72 -10.78
N LYS A 142 -1.25 7.35 -11.34
CA LYS A 142 -1.15 8.81 -11.42
C LYS A 142 -2.32 9.42 -12.17
N THR A 143 -2.69 8.86 -13.33
CA THR A 143 -3.82 9.36 -14.13
C THR A 143 -5.12 9.32 -13.32
N SER A 144 -5.36 8.23 -12.60
CA SER A 144 -6.56 8.07 -11.76
C SER A 144 -6.55 8.98 -10.52
N ILE A 145 -5.44 9.10 -9.82
CA ILE A 145 -5.35 9.93 -8.60
C ILE A 145 -5.39 11.41 -8.97
N PHE A 146 -4.68 11.82 -10.03
CA PHE A 146 -4.48 13.22 -10.36
C PHE A 146 -5.65 13.81 -11.16
N SER A 147 -6.55 12.98 -11.71
CA SER A 147 -7.77 13.47 -12.39
C SER A 147 -8.71 14.26 -11.47
N GLN A 148 -8.55 14.12 -10.16
CA GLN A 148 -9.29 14.89 -9.15
C GLN A 148 -8.77 16.33 -9.01
N TYR A 149 -7.59 16.62 -9.56
CA TYR A 149 -6.94 17.91 -9.48
C TYR A 149 -7.00 18.63 -10.84
N PRO A 150 -7.06 19.98 -10.85
CA PRO A 150 -7.07 20.72 -12.11
C PRO A 150 -5.79 20.54 -12.93
N SER A 151 -4.64 20.33 -12.28
CA SER A 151 -3.35 20.09 -12.93
C SER A 151 -2.35 19.37 -12.02
N GLU A 152 -1.30 18.79 -12.61
CA GLU A 152 -0.19 18.17 -11.86
C GLU A 152 0.59 19.20 -11.01
N ALA A 153 0.62 20.47 -11.42
CA ALA A 153 1.22 21.54 -10.64
C ALA A 153 0.43 21.82 -9.34
N ASP A 154 -0.90 21.65 -9.37
CA ASP A 154 -1.73 21.77 -8.16
C ASP A 154 -1.48 20.59 -7.21
N VAL A 155 -1.26 19.39 -7.75
CA VAL A 155 -0.86 18.22 -6.95
C VAL A 155 0.48 18.47 -6.27
N GLU A 156 1.49 18.92 -7.00
CA GLU A 156 2.82 19.19 -6.44
C GLU A 156 2.78 20.27 -5.36
N LYS A 157 1.99 21.32 -5.59
CA LYS A 157 1.75 22.36 -4.58
C LYS A 157 1.12 21.79 -3.32
N GLU A 158 0.06 21.00 -3.46
CA GLU A 158 -0.64 20.39 -2.32
C GLU A 158 0.28 19.45 -1.52
N LEU A 159 1.02 18.58 -2.21
CA LEU A 159 1.97 17.66 -1.58
C LEU A 159 3.08 18.40 -0.82
N SER A 160 3.60 19.47 -1.41
CA SER A 160 4.61 20.31 -0.78
C SER A 160 4.06 21.06 0.44
N GLU A 161 2.87 21.67 0.33
CA GLU A 161 2.26 22.43 1.43
C GLU A 161 1.81 21.53 2.58
N GLN A 162 1.25 20.35 2.30
CA GLN A 162 0.78 19.41 3.31
C GLN A 162 1.93 18.60 3.93
N TYR A 163 2.71 17.92 3.08
CA TYR A 163 3.67 16.88 3.49
C TYR A 163 5.14 17.26 3.29
N GLY A 164 5.42 18.32 2.53
CA GLY A 164 6.79 18.71 2.16
C GLY A 164 7.42 17.77 1.14
N TRP A 165 6.60 17.06 0.36
CA TRP A 165 7.04 16.08 -0.64
C TRP A 165 6.87 16.61 -2.05
N ASP A 166 7.77 16.17 -2.93
CA ASP A 166 7.59 16.28 -4.38
C ASP A 166 6.81 15.05 -4.90
N ILE A 167 6.39 15.12 -6.17
CA ILE A 167 5.67 14.01 -6.82
C ILE A 167 6.49 12.70 -6.83
N PRO A 168 7.80 12.70 -7.18
CA PRO A 168 8.62 11.48 -7.11
C PRO A 168 8.62 10.81 -5.74
N THR A 169 8.73 11.59 -4.66
CA THR A 169 8.69 11.08 -3.29
C THR A 169 7.33 10.49 -2.96
N TYR A 170 6.24 11.17 -3.34
CA TYR A 170 4.88 10.66 -3.16
C TYR A 170 4.66 9.34 -3.92
N VAL A 171 5.15 9.25 -5.16
CA VAL A 171 5.06 8.04 -5.98
C VAL A 171 5.79 6.87 -5.30
N GLU A 172 7.00 7.10 -4.80
CA GLU A 172 7.78 6.03 -4.16
C GLU A 172 7.21 5.60 -2.80
N LYS A 173 6.73 6.56 -2.00
CA LYS A 173 6.28 6.29 -0.63
C LYS A 173 4.84 5.81 -0.51
N ILE A 174 3.99 6.19 -1.45
CA ILE A 174 2.54 5.96 -1.38
C ILE A 174 2.06 5.15 -2.59
N VAL A 175 2.29 5.65 -3.80
CA VAL A 175 1.69 5.08 -5.01
C VAL A 175 2.23 3.67 -5.30
N LYS A 176 3.55 3.46 -5.27
CA LYS A 176 4.14 2.15 -5.53
C LYS A 176 3.77 1.10 -4.48
N PRO A 177 3.83 1.37 -3.15
CA PRO A 177 3.33 0.43 -2.15
C PRO A 177 1.86 0.06 -2.38
N MET A 178 1.01 1.04 -2.68
CA MET A 178 -0.42 0.81 -2.99
C MET A 178 -0.60 -0.08 -4.23
N ILE A 179 0.17 0.14 -5.30
CA ILE A 179 0.14 -0.71 -6.50
C ILE A 179 0.57 -2.14 -6.17
N ILE A 180 1.66 -2.30 -5.41
CA ILE A 180 2.16 -3.62 -5.03
C ILE A 180 1.13 -4.36 -4.19
N GLU A 181 0.56 -3.71 -3.17
CA GLU A 181 -0.51 -4.26 -2.34
C GLU A 181 -1.70 -4.71 -3.19
N LYS A 182 -2.21 -3.84 -4.06
CA LYS A 182 -3.30 -4.17 -4.98
C LYS A 182 -2.99 -5.40 -5.83
N LYS A 183 -1.83 -5.43 -6.50
CA LYS A 183 -1.45 -6.53 -7.38
C LYS A 183 -1.23 -7.84 -6.62
N VAL A 184 -0.68 -7.78 -5.40
CA VAL A 184 -0.52 -8.95 -4.53
C VAL A 184 -1.89 -9.46 -4.06
N SER A 185 -2.81 -8.57 -3.68
CA SER A 185 -4.18 -8.92 -3.31
C SER A 185 -4.89 -9.64 -4.46
N GLU A 186 -4.89 -9.03 -5.64
CA GLU A 186 -5.53 -9.60 -6.85
C GLU A 186 -4.94 -10.97 -7.20
N ALA A 187 -3.61 -11.11 -7.20
CA ALA A 187 -2.95 -12.38 -7.49
C ALA A 187 -3.19 -13.43 -6.39
N PHE A 188 -3.34 -13.04 -5.13
CA PHE A 188 -3.72 -13.95 -4.04
C PHE A 188 -5.16 -14.42 -4.18
N GLU A 189 -6.09 -13.49 -4.39
CA GLU A 189 -7.52 -13.75 -4.60
C GLU A 189 -7.73 -14.75 -5.74
N LEU A 190 -7.01 -14.57 -6.85
CA LEU A 190 -7.04 -15.44 -8.03
C LEU A 190 -6.25 -16.75 -7.85
N GLY A 191 -5.53 -16.93 -6.75
CA GLY A 191 -4.76 -18.15 -6.44
C GLY A 191 -3.44 -18.29 -7.19
N GLU A 192 -2.94 -17.21 -7.79
CA GLU A 192 -1.69 -17.22 -8.55
C GLU A 192 -0.46 -17.31 -7.66
N ILE A 193 -0.53 -16.76 -6.44
CA ILE A 193 0.59 -16.81 -5.48
C ILE A 193 0.56 -18.10 -4.66
N LEU A 194 -0.62 -18.68 -4.41
CA LEU A 194 -0.84 -19.66 -3.34
C LEU A 194 -1.99 -20.63 -3.65
N ALA A 195 -1.87 -21.40 -4.74
CA ALA A 195 -2.90 -22.35 -5.18
C ALA A 195 -3.29 -23.38 -4.09
N ASP A 196 -2.36 -23.73 -3.19
CA ASP A 196 -2.47 -24.87 -2.26
C ASP A 196 -2.48 -24.49 -0.76
N VAL A 197 -2.79 -23.24 -0.39
CA VAL A 197 -2.75 -22.86 1.04
C VAL A 197 -4.04 -23.26 1.74
N GLU A 198 -3.95 -24.39 2.47
CA GLU A 198 -4.98 -24.84 3.41
C GLU A 198 -5.29 -23.75 4.44
N GLY A 199 -6.58 -23.52 4.71
CA GLY A 199 -7.04 -22.56 5.73
C GLY A 199 -7.67 -21.27 5.18
N TYR A 200 -7.40 -20.91 3.92
CA TYR A 200 -8.05 -19.78 3.25
C TYR A 200 -9.16 -20.31 2.34
N SER A 201 -10.37 -20.47 2.90
CA SER A 201 -11.53 -20.89 2.11
C SER A 201 -11.78 -19.89 0.99
N SER A 202 -11.91 -20.40 -0.22
CA SER A 202 -12.26 -19.59 -1.37
C SER A 202 -13.79 -19.44 -1.41
N GLU A 203 -14.26 -18.20 -1.48
CA GLU A 203 -15.67 -17.91 -1.71
C GLU A 203 -15.94 -17.85 -3.22
N GLU A 204 -17.12 -18.27 -3.63
CA GLU A 204 -17.53 -18.18 -5.03
C GLU A 204 -18.16 -16.81 -5.26
N GLU A 205 -17.63 -16.06 -6.22
CA GLU A 205 -18.21 -14.81 -6.69
C GLU A 205 -18.65 -14.94 -8.14
N ILE A 206 -19.75 -14.25 -8.45
CA ILE A 206 -20.31 -14.19 -9.79
C ILE A 206 -20.43 -12.73 -10.22
N SER A 207 -20.05 -12.44 -11.46
CA SER A 207 -20.37 -11.18 -12.11
C SER A 207 -21.61 -11.40 -12.96
N ALA A 208 -22.63 -10.58 -12.78
CA ALA A 208 -23.86 -10.71 -13.55
C ALA A 208 -24.43 -9.35 -13.94
N SER A 209 -25.28 -9.40 -14.96
CA SER A 209 -26.14 -8.32 -15.39
C SER A 209 -27.59 -8.77 -15.30
N HIS A 210 -28.51 -7.84 -15.02
CA HIS A 210 -29.94 -8.15 -14.98
C HIS A 210 -30.81 -7.09 -15.65
N ILE A 211 -32.05 -7.49 -15.98
CA ILE A 211 -33.12 -6.59 -16.42
C ILE A 211 -34.30 -6.84 -15.50
N LEU A 212 -34.61 -5.87 -14.63
CA LEU A 212 -35.75 -5.93 -13.73
C LEU A 212 -37.02 -5.37 -14.41
N PHE A 213 -38.11 -6.12 -14.32
CA PHE A 213 -39.48 -5.74 -14.64
C PHE A 213 -40.30 -5.72 -13.35
N ARG A 214 -40.62 -4.51 -12.85
CA ARG A 214 -41.20 -4.33 -11.52
C ARG A 214 -42.66 -4.76 -11.47
N THR A 215 -43.03 -5.47 -10.40
CA THR A 215 -44.43 -5.78 -10.05
C THR A 215 -44.84 -5.25 -8.67
N ASP A 216 -43.91 -4.63 -7.94
CA ASP A 216 -44.11 -4.12 -6.58
C ASP A 216 -44.78 -2.73 -6.50
N GLY A 217 -45.37 -2.27 -7.61
CA GLY A 217 -46.10 -1.00 -7.70
C GLY A 217 -47.62 -1.14 -7.48
N GLU A 218 -48.28 -0.03 -7.15
CA GLU A 218 -49.75 0.02 -7.14
C GLU A 218 -50.29 -0.04 -8.59
N ASP A 219 -51.37 -0.80 -8.81
CA ASP A 219 -52.05 -0.98 -10.10
C ASP A 219 -51.20 -1.58 -11.24
N VAL A 220 -50.24 -2.46 -10.92
CA VAL A 220 -49.48 -3.21 -11.93
C VAL A 220 -50.25 -4.46 -12.37
N ASP A 221 -50.37 -4.67 -13.69
CA ASP A 221 -50.83 -5.94 -14.27
C ASP A 221 -49.63 -6.89 -14.39
N GLU A 222 -49.50 -7.80 -13.43
CA GLU A 222 -48.39 -8.76 -13.37
C GLU A 222 -48.29 -9.65 -14.61
N GLU A 223 -49.41 -9.99 -15.25
CA GLU A 223 -49.43 -10.85 -16.43
C GLU A 223 -48.89 -10.09 -17.64
N GLU A 224 -49.29 -8.82 -17.82
CA GLU A 224 -48.74 -7.96 -18.88
C GLU A 224 -47.22 -7.77 -18.70
N VAL A 225 -46.78 -7.52 -17.46
CA VAL A 225 -45.34 -7.38 -17.16
C VAL A 225 -44.58 -8.66 -17.48
N LYS A 226 -45.15 -9.81 -17.14
CA LYS A 226 -44.57 -11.12 -17.44
C LYS A 226 -44.47 -11.38 -18.95
N GLU A 227 -45.53 -11.11 -19.72
CA GLU A 227 -45.52 -11.27 -21.17
C GLU A 227 -44.41 -10.42 -21.84
N ILE A 228 -44.23 -9.19 -21.35
CA ILE A 228 -43.15 -8.31 -21.82
C ILE A 228 -41.78 -8.89 -21.45
N ALA A 229 -41.61 -9.33 -20.20
CA ALA A 229 -40.35 -9.90 -19.72
C ALA A 229 -39.98 -11.18 -20.52
N GLU A 230 -40.95 -12.06 -20.82
CA GLU A 230 -40.74 -13.26 -21.64
C GLU A 230 -40.31 -12.91 -23.07
N ALA A 231 -40.91 -11.88 -23.67
CA ALA A 231 -40.53 -11.42 -25.00
C ALA A 231 -39.09 -10.86 -25.03
N VAL A 232 -38.68 -10.12 -23.99
CA VAL A 232 -37.31 -9.61 -23.86
C VAL A 232 -36.31 -10.73 -23.56
N LEU A 233 -36.70 -11.74 -22.79
CA LEU A 233 -35.86 -12.92 -22.52
C LEU A 233 -35.51 -13.66 -23.81
N GLU A 234 -36.48 -13.86 -24.70
CA GLU A 234 -36.25 -14.53 -25.98
C GLU A 234 -35.36 -13.69 -26.92
N ARG A 235 -35.46 -12.35 -26.88
CA ARG A 235 -34.53 -11.45 -27.58
C ARG A 235 -33.10 -11.58 -27.05
N ALA A 236 -32.94 -11.57 -25.72
CA ALA A 236 -31.64 -11.73 -25.07
C ALA A 236 -31.01 -13.10 -25.39
N LYS A 237 -31.79 -14.19 -25.34
CA LYS A 237 -31.35 -15.53 -25.74
C LYS A 237 -31.06 -15.64 -27.23
N GLY A 238 -31.71 -14.81 -28.05
CA GLY A 238 -31.43 -14.63 -29.48
C GLY A 238 -30.10 -13.91 -29.78
N GLY A 239 -29.38 -13.44 -28.77
CA GLY A 239 -28.09 -12.78 -28.90
C GLY A 239 -28.17 -11.27 -29.16
N GLU A 240 -29.33 -10.66 -28.91
CA GLU A 240 -29.43 -9.20 -28.87
C GLU A 240 -28.57 -8.62 -27.73
N ASP A 241 -28.09 -7.39 -27.90
CA ASP A 241 -27.21 -6.74 -26.93
C ASP A 241 -27.93 -6.57 -25.58
N PHE A 242 -27.45 -7.28 -24.57
CA PHE A 242 -28.08 -7.33 -23.25
C PHE A 242 -28.10 -5.95 -22.58
N ALA A 243 -27.04 -5.16 -22.74
CA ALA A 243 -26.94 -3.83 -22.15
C ALA A 243 -27.97 -2.88 -22.77
N ALA A 244 -28.16 -2.93 -24.09
CA ALA A 244 -29.20 -2.17 -24.78
C ALA A 244 -30.61 -2.58 -24.31
N LEU A 245 -30.88 -3.88 -24.17
CA LEU A 245 -32.14 -4.37 -23.61
C LEU A 245 -32.35 -3.90 -22.17
N ALA A 246 -31.30 -3.92 -21.34
CA ALA A 246 -31.37 -3.41 -19.98
C ALA A 246 -31.66 -1.91 -19.94
N THR A 247 -31.03 -1.11 -20.80
CA THR A 247 -31.31 0.34 -20.90
C THR A 247 -32.73 0.62 -21.41
N GLU A 248 -33.24 -0.19 -22.34
CA GLU A 248 -34.58 -0.01 -22.91
C GLU A 248 -35.70 -0.44 -21.95
N PHE A 249 -35.54 -1.60 -21.28
CA PHE A 249 -36.61 -2.25 -20.53
C PHE A 249 -36.40 -2.28 -19.00
N GLY A 250 -35.17 -2.04 -18.53
CA GLY A 250 -34.84 -2.10 -17.11
C GLY A 250 -35.58 -1.03 -16.30
N SER A 251 -36.05 -1.45 -15.12
CA SER A 251 -36.90 -0.63 -14.24
C SER A 251 -36.18 -0.12 -12.98
N ASP A 252 -34.87 -0.39 -12.83
CA ASP A 252 -34.07 -0.03 -11.67
C ASP A 252 -32.91 0.93 -12.02
N ALA A 253 -32.02 1.18 -11.06
CA ALA A 253 -30.90 2.10 -11.24
C ALA A 253 -29.78 1.52 -12.12
N THR A 254 -29.70 0.20 -12.29
CA THR A 254 -28.63 -0.43 -13.10
C THR A 254 -28.87 -0.32 -14.60
N LYS A 255 -30.10 0.00 -15.04
CA LYS A 255 -30.48 0.12 -16.46
C LYS A 255 -29.53 1.00 -17.29
N ASP A 256 -29.08 2.13 -16.73
CA ASP A 256 -28.22 3.09 -17.42
C ASP A 256 -26.75 2.62 -17.48
N ALA A 257 -26.41 1.62 -16.65
CA ALA A 257 -25.15 0.88 -16.66
C ALA A 257 -25.29 -0.48 -17.36
N GLY A 258 -26.31 -0.64 -18.23
CA GLY A 258 -26.54 -1.87 -18.99
C GLY A 258 -26.97 -3.07 -18.13
N GLY A 259 -27.53 -2.82 -16.94
CA GLY A 259 -27.96 -3.87 -16.02
C GLY A 259 -26.84 -4.47 -15.17
N SER A 260 -25.62 -3.93 -15.23
CA SER A 260 -24.45 -4.52 -14.57
C SER A 260 -24.53 -4.41 -13.04
N LEU A 261 -24.31 -5.53 -12.35
CA LEU A 261 -24.25 -5.62 -10.89
C LEU A 261 -22.82 -5.72 -10.35
N GLY A 262 -21.82 -5.92 -11.23
CA GLY A 262 -20.45 -6.23 -10.81
C GLY A 262 -20.34 -7.63 -10.17
N TRP A 263 -19.23 -7.86 -9.45
CA TRP A 263 -18.97 -9.11 -8.74
C TRP A 263 -19.66 -9.14 -7.37
N PHE A 264 -20.30 -10.25 -7.04
CA PHE A 264 -20.88 -10.49 -5.72
C PHE A 264 -20.79 -11.96 -5.31
N GLY A 265 -20.67 -12.19 -4.00
CA GLY A 265 -20.69 -13.52 -3.38
C GLY A 265 -22.09 -13.94 -2.92
N ARG A 266 -22.17 -15.13 -2.32
CA ARG A 266 -23.42 -15.65 -1.73
C ARG A 266 -23.88 -14.82 -0.54
N GLY A 267 -25.19 -14.71 -0.35
CA GLY A 267 -25.84 -13.93 0.71
C GLY A 267 -25.95 -12.43 0.44
N MET A 268 -25.46 -11.95 -0.71
CA MET A 268 -25.50 -10.53 -1.09
C MET A 268 -26.75 -10.14 -1.88
N MET A 269 -27.44 -11.13 -2.47
CA MET A 269 -28.65 -10.95 -3.27
C MET A 269 -29.83 -11.71 -2.64
N VAL A 270 -31.05 -11.41 -3.08
CA VAL A 270 -32.24 -12.17 -2.65
C VAL A 270 -32.12 -13.64 -3.10
N PRO A 271 -32.60 -14.61 -2.29
CA PRO A 271 -32.31 -16.03 -2.50
C PRO A 271 -32.67 -16.56 -3.90
N GLU A 272 -33.82 -16.16 -4.45
CA GLU A 272 -34.33 -16.62 -5.74
C GLU A 272 -33.43 -16.12 -6.90
N PHE A 273 -32.98 -14.87 -6.80
CA PHE A 273 -32.04 -14.28 -7.76
C PHE A 273 -30.66 -14.94 -7.68
N GLU A 274 -30.16 -15.13 -6.47
CA GLU A 274 -28.88 -15.81 -6.26
C GLU A 274 -28.88 -17.23 -6.86
N GLU A 275 -29.90 -18.03 -6.54
CA GLU A 275 -30.01 -19.40 -7.03
C GLU A 275 -29.98 -19.44 -8.57
N ALA A 276 -30.73 -18.56 -9.22
CA ALA A 276 -30.78 -18.47 -10.66
C ALA A 276 -29.44 -18.05 -11.29
N VAL A 277 -28.79 -17.01 -10.76
CA VAL A 277 -27.52 -16.50 -11.33
C VAL A 277 -26.40 -17.51 -11.14
N PHE A 278 -26.29 -18.15 -9.97
CA PHE A 278 -25.23 -19.14 -9.71
C PHE A 278 -25.39 -20.42 -10.55
N ALA A 279 -26.61 -20.74 -11.01
CA ALA A 279 -26.88 -21.87 -11.90
C ALA A 279 -26.52 -21.61 -13.38
N VAL A 280 -26.35 -20.35 -13.80
CA VAL A 280 -26.08 -19.99 -15.19
C VAL A 280 -24.57 -19.99 -15.49
N GLU A 281 -24.17 -20.48 -16.66
CA GLU A 281 -22.75 -20.50 -17.06
C GLU A 281 -22.27 -19.11 -17.51
N PRO A 282 -20.98 -18.76 -17.32
CA PRO A 282 -20.41 -17.52 -17.82
C PRO A 282 -20.66 -17.28 -19.31
N GLY A 283 -21.08 -16.06 -19.64
CA GLY A 283 -21.46 -15.63 -20.98
C GLY A 283 -22.89 -15.99 -21.39
N GLN A 284 -23.67 -16.66 -20.54
CA GLN A 284 -25.04 -17.08 -20.87
C GLN A 284 -26.11 -16.23 -20.20
N VAL A 285 -27.25 -16.13 -20.88
CA VAL A 285 -28.51 -15.61 -20.33
C VAL A 285 -29.24 -16.76 -19.65
N GLY A 286 -29.91 -16.48 -18.53
CA GLY A 286 -30.77 -17.42 -17.83
C GLY A 286 -31.81 -18.05 -18.76
N ALA A 287 -32.15 -19.30 -18.51
CA ALA A 287 -33.09 -20.03 -19.36
C ALA A 287 -34.54 -19.52 -19.20
N GLU A 288 -34.88 -19.09 -17.99
CA GLU A 288 -36.21 -18.71 -17.53
C GLU A 288 -36.17 -17.36 -16.81
N LEU A 289 -37.32 -16.72 -16.65
CA LEU A 289 -37.46 -15.55 -15.80
C LEU A 289 -37.26 -15.94 -14.34
N VAL A 290 -36.62 -15.06 -13.59
CA VAL A 290 -36.48 -15.20 -12.14
C VAL A 290 -37.53 -14.33 -11.48
N GLU A 291 -38.41 -14.93 -10.69
CA GLU A 291 -39.39 -14.21 -9.90
C GLU A 291 -38.82 -13.89 -8.51
N THR A 292 -39.00 -12.65 -8.05
CA THR A 292 -38.59 -12.16 -6.73
C THR A 292 -39.67 -11.25 -6.17
N GLU A 293 -39.51 -10.78 -4.92
CA GLU A 293 -40.40 -9.77 -4.34
C GLU A 293 -40.48 -8.44 -5.11
N PHE A 294 -39.50 -8.15 -5.98
CA PHE A 294 -39.48 -6.93 -6.80
C PHE A 294 -40.17 -7.08 -8.17
N GLY A 295 -40.43 -8.32 -8.59
CA GLY A 295 -40.94 -8.67 -9.91
C GLY A 295 -40.03 -9.65 -10.66
N TYR A 296 -40.08 -9.58 -11.99
CA TYR A 296 -39.40 -10.53 -12.87
C TYR A 296 -38.03 -10.02 -13.31
N HIS A 297 -37.04 -10.90 -13.30
CA HIS A 297 -35.69 -10.61 -13.74
C HIS A 297 -35.30 -11.51 -14.90
N ILE A 298 -34.63 -10.90 -15.87
CA ILE A 298 -33.78 -11.63 -16.82
C ILE A 298 -32.35 -11.47 -16.31
N VAL A 299 -31.63 -12.59 -16.20
CA VAL A 299 -30.25 -12.58 -15.72
C VAL A 299 -29.27 -13.01 -16.81
N LYS A 300 -28.07 -12.45 -16.79
CA LYS A 300 -26.94 -12.88 -17.62
C LYS A 300 -25.70 -12.97 -16.74
N VAL A 301 -24.99 -14.08 -16.80
CA VAL A 301 -23.71 -14.22 -16.08
C VAL A 301 -22.60 -13.77 -16.98
N ASP A 302 -21.81 -12.81 -16.50
CA ASP A 302 -20.65 -12.26 -17.21
C ASP A 302 -19.35 -12.99 -16.82
N GLY A 303 -19.28 -13.52 -15.60
CA GLY A 303 -18.12 -14.28 -15.13
C GLY A 303 -18.36 -15.01 -13.81
N LYS A 304 -17.57 -16.05 -13.55
CA LYS A 304 -17.47 -16.74 -12.25
C LYS A 304 -16.01 -16.76 -11.81
N ARG A 305 -15.75 -16.50 -10.53
CA ARG A 305 -14.41 -16.61 -9.95
C ARG A 305 -14.52 -17.16 -8.53
N SER A 306 -13.44 -17.77 -8.05
CA SER A 306 -13.30 -18.06 -6.64
C SER A 306 -12.26 -17.13 -6.06
N VAL A 307 -12.65 -16.35 -5.04
CA VAL A 307 -11.78 -15.38 -4.39
C VAL A 307 -11.37 -15.88 -3.01
N ARG A 308 -10.11 -15.69 -2.66
CA ARG A 308 -9.60 -15.87 -1.30
C ARG A 308 -9.48 -14.51 -0.63
N ASP A 309 -9.79 -14.43 0.66
CA ASP A 309 -9.65 -13.18 1.42
C ASP A 309 -8.16 -12.86 1.68
N PHE A 310 -7.62 -11.89 0.94
CA PHE A 310 -6.26 -11.43 1.12
C PHE A 310 -6.03 -10.76 2.49
N GLY A 311 -7.05 -10.13 3.06
CA GLY A 311 -6.98 -9.52 4.40
C GLY A 311 -6.72 -10.56 5.48
N VAL A 312 -7.43 -11.69 5.44
CA VAL A 312 -7.20 -12.82 6.37
C VAL A 312 -5.80 -13.40 6.19
N TYR A 313 -5.34 -13.57 4.94
CA TYR A 313 -3.99 -14.03 4.67
C TYR A 313 -2.91 -13.07 5.17
N LEU A 314 -3.08 -11.76 4.92
CA LEU A 314 -2.14 -10.76 5.37
C LEU A 314 -2.12 -10.66 6.91
N ASP A 315 -3.27 -10.76 7.56
CA ASP A 315 -3.39 -10.79 9.02
C ASP A 315 -2.59 -11.96 9.62
N ASP A 316 -2.76 -13.18 9.09
CA ASP A 316 -1.97 -14.33 9.49
C ASP A 316 -0.47 -14.12 9.27
N LYS A 317 -0.06 -13.52 8.14
CA LYS A 317 1.35 -13.19 7.90
C LYS A 317 1.90 -12.15 8.85
N ILE A 318 1.09 -11.18 9.28
CA ILE A 318 1.47 -10.23 10.33
C ILE A 318 1.61 -10.95 11.67
N GLY A 319 0.72 -11.91 11.98
CA GLY A 319 0.78 -12.71 13.21
C GLY A 319 1.97 -13.67 13.27
N GLU A 320 2.39 -14.23 12.13
CA GLU A 320 3.55 -15.12 11.99
C GLU A 320 4.88 -14.37 11.92
N ALA A 321 4.86 -13.08 11.59
CA ALA A 321 6.07 -12.31 11.35
C ALA A 321 6.97 -12.22 12.59
N SER A 322 8.26 -12.51 12.39
CA SER A 322 9.28 -12.24 13.41
C SER A 322 9.65 -10.77 13.40
N PHE A 323 9.61 -10.14 14.56
CA PHE A 323 9.86 -8.70 14.70
C PHE A 323 10.90 -8.40 15.78
N GLU A 324 11.89 -7.59 15.44
CA GLU A 324 12.96 -7.18 16.36
C GLU A 324 13.18 -5.66 16.28
N ILE A 325 12.91 -4.94 17.37
CA ILE A 325 13.23 -3.52 17.49
C ILE A 325 14.68 -3.34 17.92
N LEU A 326 15.41 -2.50 17.21
CA LEU A 326 16.84 -2.24 17.45
C LEU A 326 17.12 -0.88 18.11
N VAL A 327 16.12 -0.01 18.18
CA VAL A 327 16.24 1.35 18.70
C VAL A 327 15.53 1.47 20.05
N LYS A 328 16.26 1.94 21.05
CA LYS A 328 15.73 2.14 22.39
C LYS A 328 14.66 3.24 22.40
N GLY A 329 13.54 2.95 23.04
CA GLY A 329 12.42 3.89 23.18
C GLY A 329 11.45 3.88 22.00
N VAL A 330 11.68 3.05 20.98
CA VAL A 330 10.67 2.70 19.98
C VAL A 330 9.86 1.52 20.53
N HIS A 331 8.54 1.64 20.53
CA HIS A 331 7.62 0.61 20.98
C HIS A 331 7.31 -0.39 19.86
N ASP A 332 6.89 -1.60 20.25
CA ASP A 332 6.46 -2.65 19.34
C ASP A 332 4.96 -2.56 19.10
N PRO A 333 4.55 -2.02 17.93
CA PRO A 333 3.15 -1.73 17.70
C PRO A 333 2.31 -3.01 17.49
N LEU A 334 2.95 -4.18 17.37
CA LEU A 334 2.28 -5.46 17.18
C LEU A 334 2.30 -6.33 18.46
N ALA A 335 2.80 -5.81 19.58
CA ALA A 335 2.88 -6.56 20.83
C ALA A 335 1.51 -7.06 21.31
N ASP A 336 0.51 -6.18 21.34
CA ASP A 336 -0.85 -6.53 21.75
C ASP A 336 -1.54 -7.45 20.73
N TYR A 337 -1.35 -7.19 19.45
CA TYR A 337 -1.90 -8.01 18.36
C TYR A 337 -1.41 -9.47 18.46
N ARG A 338 -0.11 -9.70 18.63
CA ARG A 338 0.44 -11.06 18.79
C ARG A 338 -0.06 -11.74 20.06
N LYS A 339 -0.25 -10.98 21.15
CA LYS A 339 -0.81 -11.52 22.38
C LYS A 339 -2.25 -12.02 22.17
N LEU A 340 -3.09 -11.24 21.48
CA LEU A 340 -4.46 -11.64 21.14
C LEU A 340 -4.49 -12.89 20.25
N GLN A 341 -3.59 -12.98 19.26
CA GLN A 341 -3.49 -14.16 18.39
C GLN A 341 -3.12 -15.43 19.19
N GLU A 342 -2.20 -15.34 20.14
CA GLU A 342 -1.85 -16.47 21.00
C GLU A 342 -3.00 -16.88 21.93
N GLU A 343 -3.73 -15.92 22.51
CA GLU A 343 -4.93 -16.19 23.31
C GLU A 343 -6.03 -16.87 22.49
N ALA A 344 -6.25 -16.42 21.24
CA ALA A 344 -7.23 -17.03 20.34
C ALA A 344 -6.84 -18.45 19.91
N LYS A 345 -5.55 -18.70 19.63
CA LYS A 345 -5.04 -20.05 19.33
C LYS A 345 -5.21 -21.01 20.52
N GLN A 346 -4.97 -20.53 21.73
CA GLN A 346 -5.18 -21.33 22.95
C GLN A 346 -6.65 -21.68 23.14
N ALA A 347 -7.56 -20.71 22.99
CA ALA A 347 -9.00 -20.95 23.12
C ALA A 347 -9.51 -22.01 22.11
N ARG A 348 -9.07 -21.94 20.85
CA ARG A 348 -9.45 -22.93 19.81
C ARG A 348 -8.88 -24.33 20.06
N ALA A 349 -7.79 -24.45 20.81
CA ALA A 349 -7.20 -25.75 21.15
C ALA A 349 -7.88 -26.43 22.36
N GLU A 350 -8.69 -25.68 23.11
CA GLU A 350 -9.46 -26.15 24.26
C GLU A 350 -10.90 -26.59 23.91
N GLU A 351 -11.39 -26.22 22.72
CA GLU A 351 -12.65 -26.68 22.10
C GLU A 351 -12.48 -27.99 21.33
#